data_AF-A0AAD7HY70-F1
#
_entry.id   AF-A0AAD7HY70-F1
#
_cell.length_a   1.000
_cell.length_b   1.000
_cell.length_c   1.000
_cell.angle_alpha   90.00
_cell.angle_beta   90.00
_cell.angle_gamma   90.00
#
_symmetry.space_group_name_H-M   'P 1'
#
loop_
_entity.id
_entity.type
_entity.pdbx_description
1 polymer ?
#
loop_
_entity_poly.entity_id
_entity_poly.type
_entity_poly.pdbx_seq_one_letter_code
_entity_poly.pdbx_strand_id
1 'polypeptide(L)'
;MYLFETDSKESSSNKTPVHSDILETNNPPTEFQIPSIHDFLSSAHAQKSSPDDKIALLQSSLKKLRAEHHSLNIQIRNHGGAVSPLRRMPTENSSLIFSLTITPHHPWAESALWLVSAVSARWRNIVLSQPSLGHY
;
A
#
# COMPACT_ATOMS: atom_id res chain seq x y z
N MET A 1 20.42 18.35 16.49
CA MET A 1 19.72 19.16 17.49
C MET A 1 18.45 19.70 16.84
N TYR A 2 17.34 18.98 16.97
CA TYR A 2 15.99 19.47 16.71
C TYR A 2 15.10 18.82 17.77
N LEU A 3 14.73 19.62 18.76
CA LEU A 3 13.76 19.30 19.80
C LEU A 3 12.37 19.36 19.14
N PHE A 4 11.72 18.21 19.00
CA PHE A 4 10.27 18.18 18.86
C PHE A 4 9.70 18.19 20.28
N GLU A 5 9.47 19.39 20.80
CA GLU A 5 8.59 19.61 21.94
C GLU A 5 7.18 19.22 21.52
N THR A 6 6.77 18.02 21.90
CA THR A 6 5.36 17.63 21.85
C THR A 6 4.65 18.30 23.02
N ASP A 7 4.11 19.49 22.77
CA ASP A 7 3.13 20.12 23.67
C ASP A 7 1.78 19.39 23.50
N SER A 8 1.71 18.17 24.00
CA SER A 8 0.47 17.42 24.14
C SER A 8 -0.29 17.92 25.37
N LYS A 9 -0.78 19.16 25.30
CA LYS A 9 -1.86 19.65 26.14
C LYS A 9 -3.19 19.45 25.41
N GLU A 10 -3.59 18.19 25.24
CA GLU A 10 -5.01 17.89 25.08
C GLU A 10 -5.51 17.46 26.45
N SER A 11 -6.03 18.45 27.16
CA SER A 11 -6.76 18.29 28.41
C SER A 11 -8.02 17.47 28.10
N SER A 12 -7.88 16.15 28.09
CA SER A 12 -9.02 15.25 28.31
C SER A 12 -9.50 15.53 29.71
N SER A 13 -10.42 16.49 29.82
CA SER A 13 -11.31 16.64 30.95
C SER A 13 -12.12 15.34 31.03
N ASN A 14 -11.52 14.31 31.62
CA ASN A 14 -12.22 13.16 32.16
C ASN A 14 -13.08 13.69 33.30
N LYS A 15 -14.18 14.34 32.95
CA LYS A 15 -15.29 14.54 33.86
C LYS A 15 -15.75 13.13 34.21
N THR A 16 -15.58 12.78 35.48
CA THR A 16 -16.18 11.58 36.06
C THR A 16 -17.63 11.48 35.57
N PRO A 17 -18.10 10.29 35.12
CA PRO A 17 -19.45 10.16 34.63
C PRO A 17 -20.40 10.63 35.73
N VAL A 18 -21.28 11.59 35.40
CA VAL A 18 -22.46 11.82 36.23
C VAL A 18 -23.15 10.45 36.30
N HIS A 19 -23.41 9.94 37.52
CA HIS A 19 -24.02 8.62 37.80
C HIS A 19 -23.09 7.40 37.98
N SER A 20 -21.81 7.58 38.34
CA SER A 20 -20.88 6.46 38.69
C SER A 20 -21.51 5.40 39.61
N ASP A 21 -22.26 5.84 40.60
CA ASP A 21 -22.84 4.98 41.65
C ASP A 21 -23.92 4.04 41.08
N ILE A 22 -24.57 4.42 39.98
CA ILE A 22 -25.58 3.61 39.28
C ILE A 22 -24.92 2.75 38.20
N LEU A 23 -23.76 3.14 37.68
CA LEU A 23 -23.00 2.35 36.69
C LEU A 23 -22.26 1.18 37.36
N GLU A 24 -21.99 1.29 38.65
CA GLU A 24 -21.29 0.26 39.45
C GLU A 24 -22.24 -0.67 40.21
N THR A 25 -23.56 -0.43 40.16
CA THR A 25 -24.57 -1.23 40.87
C THR A 25 -25.70 -1.69 39.94
N ASN A 26 -26.38 -2.78 40.29
CA ASN A 26 -27.56 -3.26 39.56
C ASN A 26 -28.86 -2.54 39.95
N ASN A 27 -28.78 -1.43 40.68
CA ASN A 27 -29.96 -0.70 41.11
C ASN A 27 -30.54 0.09 39.93
N PRO A 28 -31.88 0.07 39.74
CA PRO A 28 -32.49 0.88 38.70
C PRO A 28 -32.30 2.38 39.02
N PRO A 29 -32.12 3.24 38.00
CA PRO A 29 -32.06 4.68 38.20
C PRO A 29 -33.39 5.20 38.75
N THR A 30 -33.32 6.17 39.65
CA THR A 30 -34.51 6.85 40.19
C THR A 30 -35.17 7.73 39.12
N GLU A 31 -36.46 8.05 39.30
CA GLU A 31 -37.21 8.91 38.37
C GLU A 31 -36.55 10.28 38.15
N PHE A 32 -35.78 10.79 39.12
CA PHE A 32 -35.04 12.05 39.01
C PHE A 32 -33.70 11.91 38.27
N GLN A 33 -33.11 10.71 38.25
CA GLN A 33 -31.86 10.44 37.54
C GLN A 33 -32.08 10.18 36.05
N ILE A 34 -33.23 9.59 35.68
CA ILE A 34 -33.55 9.25 34.29
C ILE A 34 -33.41 10.45 33.33
N PRO A 35 -34.00 11.64 33.59
CA PRO A 35 -33.83 12.80 32.72
C PRO A 35 -32.35 13.24 32.58
N SER A 36 -31.62 13.24 33.70
CA SER A 36 -30.20 13.64 33.70
C SER A 36 -29.32 12.66 32.91
N ILE A 37 -29.62 11.36 32.95
CA ILE A 37 -28.94 10.33 32.14
C ILE A 37 -29.25 10.55 30.65
N HIS A 38 -30.50 10.83 30.29
CA HIS A 38 -30.87 11.14 28.91
C HIS A 38 -30.15 12.39 28.37
N ASP A 39 -30.07 13.46 29.16
CA ASP A 39 -29.36 14.68 28.79
C ASP A 39 -27.86 14.40 28.58
N PHE A 40 -27.24 13.64 29.50
CA PHE A 40 -25.85 13.23 29.35
C PHE A 40 -25.63 12.41 28.07
N LEU A 41 -26.47 11.42 27.80
CA LEU A 41 -26.37 10.59 26.59
C LEU A 41 -26.54 11.43 25.33
N SER A 42 -27.52 12.35 25.28
CA SER A 42 -27.73 13.21 24.11
C SER A 42 -26.50 14.08 23.82
N SER A 43 -25.88 14.66 24.86
CA SER A 43 -24.65 15.44 24.75
C SER A 43 -23.46 14.58 24.33
N ALA A 44 -23.32 13.38 24.90
CA ALA A 44 -22.26 12.44 24.53
C ALA A 44 -22.39 11.96 23.08
N HIS A 45 -23.61 11.67 22.62
CA HIS A 45 -23.89 11.33 21.23
C HIS A 45 -23.57 12.48 20.26
N ALA A 46 -23.95 13.71 20.60
CA ALA A 46 -23.61 14.89 19.81
C ALA A 46 -22.09 15.11 19.75
N GLN A 47 -21.39 14.95 20.88
CA GLN A 47 -19.93 15.04 20.95
C GLN A 47 -19.23 13.93 20.17
N LYS A 48 -19.82 12.73 20.10
CA LYS A 48 -19.26 11.59 19.35
C LYS A 48 -19.34 11.79 17.83
N SER A 49 -20.39 12.44 17.32
CA SER A 49 -20.56 12.64 15.87
C SER A 49 -19.39 13.42 15.24
N SER A 50 -18.87 14.43 15.95
CA SER A 50 -17.81 15.31 15.41
C SER A 50 -16.47 14.59 15.17
N PRO A 51 -15.93 13.79 16.12
CA PRO A 51 -14.79 12.91 15.86
C PRO A 51 -15.04 11.89 14.75
N ASP A 52 -16.23 11.27 14.68
CA ASP A 52 -16.55 10.29 13.64
C ASP A 52 -16.52 10.92 12.23
N ASP A 53 -17.04 12.15 12.09
CA ASP A 53 -16.96 12.91 10.83
C ASP A 53 -15.51 13.24 10.44
N LYS A 54 -14.68 13.62 11.42
CA LYS A 54 -13.24 13.85 11.19
C LYS A 54 -12.53 12.57 10.76
N ILE A 55 -12.84 11.44 11.38
CA ILE A 55 -12.31 10.12 11.00
C ILE A 55 -12.68 9.81 9.55
N ALA A 56 -13.95 9.99 9.18
CA ALA A 56 -14.41 9.75 7.81
C ALA A 56 -13.68 10.64 6.79
N LEU A 57 -13.51 11.93 7.09
CA LEU A 57 -12.76 12.86 6.23
C LEU A 57 -11.29 12.47 6.07
N LEU A 58 -10.62 12.10 7.15
CA LEU A 58 -9.22 11.66 7.12
C LEU A 58 -9.07 10.35 6.33
N GLN A 59 -9.97 9.39 6.52
CA GLN A 59 -9.98 8.14 5.76
C GLN A 59 -10.17 8.38 4.25
N SER A 60 -11.07 9.29 3.88
CA SER A 60 -11.28 9.70 2.48
C SER A 60 -10.02 10.34 1.89
N SER A 61 -9.39 11.25 2.64
CA SER A 61 -8.15 11.93 2.23
C SER A 61 -7.00 10.94 2.05
N LEU A 62 -6.87 9.99 2.97
CA LEU A 62 -5.87 8.93 2.92
C LEU A 62 -6.08 8.02 1.69
N LYS A 63 -7.33 7.65 1.40
CA LYS A 63 -7.67 6.86 0.20
C LYS A 63 -7.25 7.59 -1.08
N LYS A 64 -7.52 8.90 -1.17
CA LYS A 64 -7.10 9.71 -2.32
C LYS A 64 -5.58 9.75 -2.48
N LEU A 65 -4.84 10.03 -1.41
CA LEU A 65 -3.38 10.08 -1.42
C LEU A 65 -2.76 8.73 -1.80
N ARG A 66 -3.32 7.61 -1.33
CA ARG A 66 -2.86 6.26 -1.73
C ARG A 66 -3.05 6.02 -3.23
N ALA A 67 -4.20 6.42 -3.79
CA ALA A 67 -4.47 6.28 -5.21
C ALA A 67 -3.49 7.12 -6.05
N GLU A 68 -3.23 8.35 -5.63
CA GLU A 68 -2.26 9.24 -6.27
C GLU A 68 -0.84 8.65 -6.22
N HIS A 69 -0.39 8.23 -5.04
CA HIS A 69 0.91 7.57 -4.86
C HIS A 69 1.05 6.32 -5.73
N HIS A 70 0.01 5.50 -5.83
CA HIS A 70 0.01 4.33 -6.70
C HIS A 70 0.13 4.73 -8.18
N SER A 71 -0.62 5.75 -8.62
CA SER A 71 -0.55 6.25 -9.99
C SER A 71 0.84 6.78 -10.36
N LEU A 72 1.48 7.50 -9.45
CA LEU A 72 2.83 8.03 -9.65
C LEU A 72 3.86 6.91 -9.74
N ASN A 73 3.76 5.89 -8.88
CA ASN A 73 4.63 4.72 -8.96
C ASN A 73 4.49 3.98 -10.29
N ILE A 74 3.28 3.87 -10.83
CA ILE A 74 3.07 3.30 -12.17
C ILE A 74 3.79 4.15 -13.23
N GLN A 75 3.63 5.48 -13.20
CA GLN A 75 4.28 6.39 -14.15
C GLN A 75 5.81 6.30 -14.07
N ILE A 76 6.37 6.35 -12.86
CA ILE A 76 7.82 6.22 -12.61
C ILE A 76 8.32 4.88 -13.15
N ARG A 77 7.65 3.77 -12.84
CA ARG A 77 8.04 2.44 -13.32
C ARG A 77 8.00 2.36 -14.85
N ASN A 78 6.95 2.89 -15.47
CA ASN A 78 6.78 2.84 -16.92
C ASN A 78 7.86 3.67 -17.64
N HIS A 79 8.09 4.90 -17.20
CA HIS A 79 9.11 5.78 -17.80
C HIS A 79 10.53 5.33 -17.44
N GLY A 80 10.77 4.92 -16.20
CA GLY A 80 12.04 4.32 -15.76
C GLY A 80 12.38 3.07 -16.55
N GLY A 81 11.40 2.20 -16.80
CA GLY A 81 11.56 1.05 -17.67
C GLY A 81 11.88 1.43 -19.12
N ALA A 82 11.30 2.51 -19.63
CA ALA A 82 11.56 3.00 -20.99
C ALA A 82 12.99 3.53 -21.17
N VAL A 83 13.54 4.21 -20.16
CA VAL A 83 14.93 4.72 -20.17
C VAL A 83 15.94 3.70 -19.64
N SER A 84 15.50 2.49 -19.28
CA SER A 84 16.36 1.46 -18.72
C SER A 84 17.53 1.15 -19.67
N PRO A 85 18.78 1.09 -19.17
CA PRO A 85 19.94 0.69 -19.96
C PRO A 85 19.76 -0.67 -20.66
N LEU A 86 18.95 -1.57 -20.08
CA LEU A 86 18.63 -2.88 -20.67
C LEU A 86 17.94 -2.75 -22.03
N ARG A 87 17.13 -1.70 -22.26
CA ARG A 87 16.50 -1.46 -23.58
C ARG A 87 17.47 -0.92 -24.61
N ARG A 88 18.57 -0.29 -24.17
CA ARG A 88 19.64 0.27 -25.02
C ARG A 88 20.84 -0.65 -25.18
N MET A 89 20.84 -1.81 -24.52
CA MET A 89 21.90 -2.80 -24.67
C MET A 89 22.08 -3.12 -26.16
N PRO A 90 23.28 -3.32 -26.68
CA PRO A 90 23.46 -3.84 -28.04
C PRO A 90 22.91 -5.27 -28.16
N THR A 91 22.54 -5.69 -29.37
CA THR A 91 22.01 -7.03 -29.62
C THR A 91 23.05 -8.10 -29.35
N GLU A 92 24.31 -7.79 -29.64
CA GLU A 92 25.49 -8.63 -29.47
C GLU A 92 25.67 -8.99 -27.98
N ASN A 93 25.51 -8.00 -27.09
CA ASN A 93 25.62 -8.22 -25.65
C ASN A 93 24.48 -9.10 -25.12
N SER A 94 23.25 -8.90 -25.60
CA SER A 94 22.12 -9.75 -25.23
C SER A 94 22.31 -11.20 -25.72
N SER A 95 22.82 -11.36 -26.94
CA SER A 95 23.15 -12.66 -27.53
C SER A 95 24.22 -13.40 -26.74
N LEU A 96 25.28 -12.69 -26.36
CA LEU A 96 26.35 -13.22 -25.51
C LEU A 96 25.82 -13.66 -24.15
N ILE A 97 24.98 -12.84 -23.49
CA ILE A 97 24.35 -13.22 -22.22
C ILE A 97 23.54 -14.51 -22.40
N PHE A 98 22.70 -14.61 -23.43
CA PHE A 98 21.91 -15.83 -23.66
C PHE A 98 22.80 -17.07 -23.84
N SER A 99 23.85 -16.97 -24.64
CA SER A 99 24.81 -18.07 -24.84
C SER A 99 25.57 -18.48 -23.58
N LEU A 100 25.79 -17.55 -22.65
CA LEU A 100 26.46 -17.83 -21.37
C LEU A 100 25.51 -18.39 -20.31
N THR A 101 24.23 -18.03 -20.39
CA THR A 101 23.21 -18.44 -19.41
C THR A 101 22.50 -19.74 -19.76
N ILE A 102 22.51 -20.12 -21.04
CA ILE A 102 21.87 -21.35 -21.52
C ILE A 102 22.98 -22.39 -21.62
N THR A 103 23.02 -23.29 -20.65
CA THR A 103 23.97 -24.39 -20.65
C THR A 103 23.63 -25.37 -21.79
N PRO A 104 24.57 -25.64 -22.71
CA PRO A 104 24.44 -26.69 -23.70
C PRO A 104 24.02 -28.01 -23.03
N HIS A 105 23.06 -28.73 -23.61
CA HIS A 105 22.59 -30.04 -23.14
C HIS A 105 21.78 -30.04 -21.82
N HIS A 106 21.36 -28.88 -21.30
CA HIS A 106 20.37 -28.88 -20.24
C HIS A 106 19.03 -29.37 -20.83
N PRO A 107 18.31 -30.32 -20.19
CA PRO A 107 17.03 -30.85 -20.69
C PRO A 107 15.91 -29.81 -20.84
N TRP A 108 16.17 -28.55 -20.45
CA TRP A 108 15.23 -27.43 -20.55
C TRP A 108 15.81 -26.26 -21.34
N ALA A 109 16.91 -26.44 -22.08
CA ALA A 109 17.55 -25.39 -22.87
C ALA A 109 16.58 -24.81 -23.92
N GLU A 110 15.87 -25.66 -24.65
CA GLU A 110 14.82 -25.23 -25.60
C GLU A 110 13.70 -24.46 -24.90
N SER A 111 13.19 -24.99 -23.78
CA SER A 111 12.14 -24.31 -22.99
C SER A 111 12.62 -22.95 -22.44
N ALA A 112 13.88 -22.85 -22.02
CA ALA A 112 14.48 -21.61 -21.55
C ALA A 112 14.59 -20.57 -22.68
N LEU A 113 14.93 -20.98 -23.90
CA LEU A 113 14.95 -20.10 -25.08
C LEU A 113 13.55 -19.59 -25.40
N TRP A 114 12.53 -20.44 -25.34
CA TRP A 114 11.15 -20.02 -25.52
C TRP A 114 10.70 -19.02 -24.45
N LEU A 115 11.08 -19.22 -23.19
CA LEU A 115 10.81 -18.28 -22.10
C LEU A 115 11.51 -16.93 -22.33
N VAL A 116 12.78 -16.94 -22.75
CA VAL A 116 13.55 -15.73 -23.10
C VAL A 116 12.90 -15.00 -24.29
N SER A 117 12.42 -15.74 -25.29
CA SER A 117 11.71 -15.19 -26.46
C SER A 117 10.36 -14.52 -26.10
N ALA A 118 9.78 -14.84 -24.94
CA ALA A 118 8.53 -14.25 -24.48
C ALA A 118 8.72 -12.86 -23.85
N VAL A 119 9.95 -12.48 -23.46
CA VAL A 119 10.25 -11.24 -22.74
C VAL A 119 10.04 -10.00 -23.62
N SER A 120 10.48 -10.02 -24.88
CA SER A 120 10.29 -8.92 -25.82
C SER A 120 10.45 -9.36 -27.28
N ALA A 121 9.89 -8.60 -28.22
CA ALA A 121 10.08 -8.84 -29.65
C ALA A 121 11.56 -8.84 -30.05
N ARG A 122 12.38 -7.99 -29.40
CA ARG A 122 13.82 -7.95 -29.62
C ARG A 122 14.50 -9.23 -29.17
N TRP A 123 14.19 -9.73 -27.98
CA TRP A 123 14.77 -10.97 -27.46
C TRP A 123 14.37 -12.18 -28.29
N ARG A 124 13.12 -12.21 -28.75
CA ARG A 124 12.64 -13.19 -29.73
C ARG A 124 13.44 -13.16 -31.02
N ASN A 125 13.67 -11.98 -31.60
CA ASN A 125 14.46 -11.86 -32.82
C ASN A 125 15.89 -12.38 -32.63
N ILE A 126 16.50 -12.15 -31.46
CA ILE A 126 17.83 -12.67 -31.13
C ILE A 126 17.83 -14.20 -31.13
N VAL A 127 16.93 -14.81 -30.36
CA VAL A 127 16.77 -16.27 -30.26
C VAL A 127 16.53 -16.90 -31.64
N LEU A 128 15.66 -16.30 -32.46
CA LEU A 128 15.37 -16.80 -33.80
C LEU A 128 16.51 -16.58 -34.81
N SER A 129 17.33 -15.53 -34.63
CA SER A 129 18.44 -15.18 -35.52
C SER A 129 19.72 -15.99 -35.28
N GLN A 130 19.82 -16.70 -34.15
CA GLN A 130 20.96 -17.52 -33.80
C GLN A 130 20.52 -18.99 -33.66
N PRO A 131 20.50 -19.76 -34.77
CA PRO A 131 20.16 -21.19 -34.73
C PRO A 131 21.05 -21.97 -33.76
N SER A 132 22.30 -21.54 -33.57
CA SER A 132 23.22 -22.15 -32.61
C SER A 132 22.68 -22.13 -31.18
N LEU A 133 21.86 -21.15 -30.78
CA LEU A 133 21.26 -21.15 -29.46
C LEU A 133 20.29 -22.33 -29.26
N GLY A 134 19.57 -22.75 -30.31
CA GLY A 134 18.58 -23.84 -30.26
C GLY A 134 19.09 -25.23 -30.62
N HIS A 135 20.38 -25.37 -30.97
CA HIS A 135 20.97 -26.63 -31.46
C HIS A 135 22.08 -27.19 -30.54
N TYR A 136 22.16 -26.74 -29.27
CA TYR A 136 23.10 -27.26 -28.26
C TYR A 136 22.44 -28.18 -27.23
#